data_AF-A0A3B9CVT6-F1
#
_entry.id   AF-A0A3B9CVT6-F1
#
_cell.length_a   1.000
_cell.length_b   1.000
_cell.length_c   1.000
_cell.angle_alpha   90.00
_cell.angle_beta   90.00
_cell.angle_gamma   90.00
#
_symmetry.space_group_name_H-M   'P 1'
#
loop_
_entity.id
_entity.type
_entity.pdbx_description
1 polymer ?
#
loop_
_entity_poly.entity_id
_entity_poly.type
_entity_poly.pdbx_seq_one_letter_code
_entity_poly.pdbx_strand_id
1 'polypeptide(L)'
;GLEAETEFTVLERFEDGTTLLEVRPLSGRTNQIRIHLGYLQLPILGDPAWHPDETQRSSRTLSVDERPMCLHASQIQLADVNGELRVFRAPDPEWAAPA
;
A
#
# COMPACT_ATOMS: atom_id res chain seq x y z
N GLY A 1 -12.50 -10.32 14.51
CA GLY A 1 -11.09 -9.94 14.29
C GLY A 1 -10.70 -8.87 15.28
N LEU A 2 -9.42 -8.46 15.31
CA LEU A 2 -9.00 -7.27 16.05
C LEU A 2 -9.49 -6.02 15.31
N GLU A 3 -9.80 -4.96 16.05
CA GLU A 3 -10.16 -3.67 15.48
C GLU A 3 -8.99 -3.09 14.67
N ALA A 4 -9.32 -2.55 13.49
CA ALA A 4 -8.34 -2.03 12.55
C ALA A 4 -8.94 -0.83 11.81
N GLU A 5 -8.19 0.28 11.75
CA GLU A 5 -8.63 1.52 11.14
C GLU A 5 -7.55 2.11 10.22
N THR A 6 -7.98 2.59 9.06
CA THR A 6 -7.09 3.16 8.03
C THR A 6 -7.80 4.30 7.33
N GLU A 7 -7.15 5.45 7.29
CA GLU A 7 -7.60 6.61 6.54
C GLU A 7 -7.01 6.56 5.12
N PHE A 8 -7.82 6.90 4.12
CA PHE A 8 -7.42 6.93 2.71
C PHE A 8 -7.72 8.31 2.13
N THR A 9 -6.72 8.90 1.48
CA THR A 9 -6.87 10.15 0.73
C THR A 9 -6.52 9.89 -0.73
N VAL A 10 -7.40 10.28 -1.65
CA VAL A 10 -7.11 10.21 -3.08
C VAL A 10 -6.16 11.34 -3.45
N LEU A 11 -4.95 10.98 -3.91
CA LEU A 11 -3.97 11.93 -4.40
C LEU A 11 -4.18 12.20 -5.89
N GLU A 12 -4.34 11.14 -6.69
CA GLU A 12 -4.47 11.23 -8.14
C GLU A 12 -5.34 10.10 -8.69
N ARG A 13 -6.12 10.39 -9.75
CA ARG A 13 -6.87 9.39 -10.52
C ARG A 13 -6.31 9.35 -11.93
N PHE A 14 -5.90 8.18 -12.39
CA PHE A 14 -5.32 7.98 -13.71
C PHE A 14 -6.38 7.56 -14.73
N GLU A 15 -6.11 7.82 -16.01
CA GLU A 15 -7.02 7.48 -17.12
C GLU A 15 -7.18 5.97 -17.32
N ASP A 16 -6.20 5.17 -16.87
CA ASP A 16 -6.24 3.69 -16.93
C ASP A 16 -7.15 3.07 -15.86
N GLY A 17 -7.85 3.90 -15.07
CA GLY A 17 -8.76 3.48 -14.02
C GLY A 17 -8.08 3.21 -12.68
N THR A 18 -6.76 3.42 -12.56
CA THR A 18 -6.04 3.29 -11.29
C THR A 18 -6.06 4.60 -10.49
N THR A 19 -5.73 4.54 -9.20
CA THR A 19 -5.77 5.69 -8.30
C THR A 19 -4.58 5.63 -7.35
N LEU A 20 -3.83 6.73 -7.25
CA LEU A 20 -2.80 6.91 -6.25
C LEU A 20 -3.45 7.35 -4.93
N LEU A 21 -3.17 6.60 -3.87
CA LEU A 21 -3.72 6.85 -2.53
C LEU A 21 -2.60 7.20 -1.56
N GLU A 22 -2.81 8.24 -0.75
CA GLU A 22 -2.14 8.36 0.54
C GLU A 22 -2.92 7.52 1.55
N VAL A 23 -2.19 6.66 2.26
CA VAL A 23 -2.80 5.71 3.21
C VAL A 23 -2.19 5.91 4.59
N ARG A 24 -3.02 6.21 5.58
CA ARG A 24 -2.61 6.36 6.98
C ARG A 24 -3.23 5.28 7.86
N PRO A 25 -2.50 4.20 8.18
CA PRO A 25 -2.98 3.19 9.12
C PRO A 25 -2.95 3.76 10.56
N LEU A 26 -4.11 3.83 11.22
CA LEU A 26 -4.23 4.25 12.63
C LEU A 26 -3.94 3.08 13.59
N SER A 27 -3.97 1.86 13.08
CA SER A 27 -3.56 0.63 13.74
C SER A 27 -2.55 -0.14 12.88
N GLY A 28 -1.75 -1.02 13.48
CA GLY A 28 -0.71 -1.79 12.77
C GLY A 28 -0.98 -3.29 12.68
N ARG A 29 -2.13 -3.71 12.13
CA ARG A 29 -2.42 -5.16 11.94
C ARG A 29 -1.71 -5.71 10.70
N THR A 30 -1.43 -7.02 10.69
CA THR A 30 -0.79 -7.70 9.56
C THR A 30 -1.62 -7.54 8.29
N ASN A 31 -0.98 -7.12 7.18
CA ASN A 31 -1.61 -6.91 5.87
C ASN A 31 -2.83 -5.95 5.88
N GLN A 32 -2.95 -5.10 6.90
CA GLN A 32 -4.16 -4.30 7.12
C GLN A 32 -4.61 -3.50 5.89
N ILE A 33 -3.69 -2.72 5.30
CA ILE A 33 -3.99 -1.89 4.12
C ILE A 33 -4.49 -2.75 2.95
N ARG A 34 -3.80 -3.87 2.70
CA ARG A 34 -4.13 -4.83 1.62
C ARG A 34 -5.52 -5.42 1.80
N ILE A 35 -5.85 -5.84 3.01
CA ILE A 35 -7.15 -6.43 3.35
C ILE A 35 -8.27 -5.38 3.23
N HIS A 36 -8.05 -4.16 3.73
CA HIS A 36 -9.03 -3.08 3.64
C HIS A 36 -9.34 -2.72 2.18
N LEU A 37 -8.32 -2.55 1.36
CA LEU A 37 -8.47 -2.23 -0.06
C LEU A 37 -9.10 -3.38 -0.86
N GLY A 38 -8.74 -4.63 -0.57
CA GLY A 38 -9.40 -5.82 -1.14
C GLY A 38 -10.89 -5.90 -0.77
N TYR A 39 -11.24 -5.61 0.49
CA TYR A 39 -12.64 -5.56 0.93
C TYR A 39 -13.46 -4.51 0.16
N LEU A 40 -12.86 -3.35 -0.11
CA LEU A 40 -13.46 -2.27 -0.90
C LEU A 40 -13.51 -2.55 -2.42
N GLN A 41 -13.04 -3.72 -2.87
CA GLN A 41 -12.91 -4.06 -4.30
C GLN A 41 -11.98 -3.10 -5.06
N LEU A 42 -11.00 -2.52 -4.36
CA LEU A 42 -9.99 -1.59 -4.87
C LEU A 42 -8.58 -2.11 -4.55
N PRO A 43 -8.20 -3.31 -5.01
CA PRO A 43 -6.95 -3.96 -4.62
C PRO A 43 -5.70 -3.18 -5.04
N ILE A 44 -4.61 -3.39 -4.30
CA ILE A 44 -3.31 -2.81 -4.63
C ILE A 44 -2.75 -3.47 -5.90
N LEU A 45 -2.25 -2.66 -6.83
CA LEU A 45 -1.56 -3.13 -8.02
C LEU A 45 -0.33 -3.97 -7.63
N GLY A 46 -0.18 -5.14 -8.25
CA GLY A 46 0.92 -6.07 -7.95
C GLY A 46 0.79 -6.82 -6.62
N ASP A 47 -0.35 -6.74 -5.92
CA ASP A 47 -0.58 -7.55 -4.71
C ASP A 47 -0.76 -9.04 -5.08
N PRO A 48 0.12 -9.95 -4.65
CA PRO A 48 0.04 -11.37 -5.00
C PRO A 48 -1.07 -12.13 -4.27
N ALA A 49 -1.68 -11.56 -3.24
CA ALA A 49 -2.78 -12.20 -2.52
C ALA A 49 -4.15 -11.91 -3.15
N TRP A 50 -4.23 -10.92 -4.05
CA TRP A 50 -5.48 -10.53 -4.69
C TRP A 50 -5.51 -10.97 -6.16
N HIS A 51 -6.01 -12.18 -6.39
CA HIS A 51 -6.32 -12.71 -7.72
C HIS A 51 -7.80 -13.12 -7.74
N PRO A 52 -8.66 -12.43 -8.51
CA PRO A 52 -10.06 -12.83 -8.69
C PRO A 52 -10.21 -14.25 -9.26
N ASP A 53 -9.24 -14.68 -10.05
CA ASP A 53 -9.17 -16.02 -10.62
C ASP A 53 -8.21 -16.89 -9.79
N GLU A 54 -8.79 -17.79 -9.01
CA GLU A 54 -8.15 -18.71 -8.06
C GLU A 54 -7.20 -19.74 -8.71
N THR A 55 -6.91 -19.63 -10.01
CA THR A 55 -6.03 -20.54 -10.72
C THR A 55 -4.58 -20.09 -10.64
N GLN A 56 -3.93 -20.51 -9.55
CA GLN A 56 -2.52 -20.88 -9.49
C GLN A 56 -1.47 -19.78 -9.71
N ARG A 57 -1.08 -19.10 -8.63
CA ARG A 57 0.35 -18.81 -8.43
C ARG A 57 0.96 -19.93 -7.59
N SER A 58 1.69 -20.84 -8.25
CA SER A 58 2.48 -21.91 -7.62
C SER A 58 3.72 -21.38 -6.86
N SER A 59 4.00 -20.08 -6.98
CA SER A 59 5.19 -19.41 -6.49
C SER A 59 4.81 -18.09 -5.80
N ARG A 60 5.32 -17.88 -4.58
CA ARG A 60 5.23 -16.59 -3.86
C ARG A 60 6.28 -15.59 -4.32
N THR A 61 7.12 -15.99 -5.26
CA THR A 61 8.20 -15.18 -5.85
C THR A 61 7.67 -14.56 -7.14
N LEU A 62 7.77 -13.24 -7.24
CA LEU A 62 7.49 -12.53 -8.48
C LEU A 62 8.51 -12.95 -9.54
N SER A 63 8.03 -13.18 -10.77
CA SER A 63 8.89 -13.27 -11.94
C SER A 63 9.58 -11.92 -12.18
N VAL A 64 10.73 -11.90 -12.85
CA VAL A 64 11.48 -10.65 -13.11
C VAL A 64 10.62 -9.60 -13.82
N ASP A 65 9.67 -10.04 -14.64
CA ASP A 65 8.79 -9.19 -15.44
C ASP A 65 7.47 -8.79 -14.73
N GLU A 66 7.21 -9.28 -13.52
CA GLU A 66 5.99 -8.96 -12.78
C GLU A 66 6.15 -7.66 -11.98
N ARG A 67 5.15 -6.77 -12.08
CA ARG A 67 5.16 -5.51 -11.33
C ARG A 67 5.15 -5.78 -9.82
N PRO A 68 6.05 -5.16 -9.03
CA PRO A 68 6.02 -5.30 -7.58
C PRO A 68 4.75 -4.68 -7.01
N MET A 69 4.40 -5.07 -5.79
CA MET A 69 3.28 -4.48 -5.06
C MET A 69 3.49 -2.96 -4.92
N CYS A 70 2.57 -2.17 -5.47
CA CYS A 70 2.54 -0.71 -5.41
C CYS A 70 2.07 -0.21 -4.04
N LEU A 71 2.78 -0.62 -2.98
CA LEU A 71 2.59 -0.18 -1.61
C LEU A 71 3.94 0.25 -1.03
N HIS A 72 4.08 1.53 -0.71
CA HIS A 72 5.34 2.11 -0.28
C HIS A 72 5.17 2.88 1.03
N ALA A 73 6.08 2.65 1.98
CA ALA A 73 6.14 3.41 3.22
C ALA A 73 6.87 4.74 2.99
N SER A 74 6.14 5.73 2.46
CA SER A 74 6.70 7.03 2.05
C SER A 74 7.15 7.89 3.24
N GLN A 75 6.53 7.74 4.40
CA GLN A 75 6.82 8.55 5.57
C GLN A 75 6.58 7.80 6.88
N ILE A 76 7.43 8.05 7.87
CA ILE A 76 7.17 7.72 9.27
C ILE A 76 7.38 8.95 10.16
N GLN A 77 6.53 9.09 11.17
CA GLN A 77 6.64 10.13 12.19
C GLN A 77 6.66 9.48 13.57
N LEU A 78 7.60 9.88 14.41
CA LEU A 78 7.75 9.36 15.77
C LEU A 78 8.42 10.39 16.67
N ALA A 79 8.11 10.33 17.96
CA ALA A 79 8.87 11.07 18.96
C ALA A 79 10.25 10.42 19.16
N ASP A 80 11.31 11.21 19.23
CA ASP A 80 12.62 10.73 19.65
C ASP A 80 12.70 10.51 21.17
N VAL A 81 13.89 10.13 21.66
CA VAL A 81 14.11 9.88 23.09
C VAL A 81 13.90 11.09 23.98
N ASN A 82 13.87 12.30 23.42
CA ASN A 82 13.61 13.56 24.11
C ASN A 82 12.14 14.01 23.97
N GLY A 83 11.30 13.25 23.26
CA GLY A 83 9.92 13.61 22.99
C GLY A 83 9.74 14.56 21.79
N GLU A 84 10.81 14.88 21.05
CA GLU A 84 10.70 15.74 19.86
C GLU A 84 10.19 14.94 18.66
N LEU A 85 9.20 15.49 17.95
CA LEU A 85 8.67 14.85 16.76
C LEU A 85 9.72 14.86 15.64
N ARG A 86 10.08 13.66 15.17
CA ARG A 86 10.94 13.46 14.00
C ARG A 86 10.12 12.90 12.85
N VAL A 87 10.43 13.37 11.65
CA VAL A 87 9.80 12.93 10.40
C VAL A 87 10.89 12.39 9.48
N PHE A 88 10.70 11.18 8.99
CA PHE A 88 11.57 10.55 8.00
C PHE A 88 10.75 10.24 6.76
N ARG A 89 11.32 10.52 5.58
CA ARG A 89 10.68 10.26 4.28
C ARG A 89 11.57 9.36 3.43
N ALA A 90 10.97 8.40 2.76
CA ALA A 90 11.61 7.61 1.73
C ALA A 90 11.42 8.31 0.36
N PRO A 91 12.38 8.18 -0.58
CA PRO A 91 12.18 8.64 -1.96
C PRO A 91 11.00 7.92 -2.60
N ASP A 92 10.20 8.66 -3.37
CA ASP A 92 9.07 8.08 -4.07
C ASP A 92 9.54 7.03 -5.08
N PRO A 93 8.87 5.87 -5.16
CA PRO A 93 9.19 4.85 -6.16
C PRO A 93 8.79 5.33 -7.56
N GLU A 94 9.43 4.79 -8.59
CA GLU A 94 9.18 5.18 -9.99
C GLU A 94 7.71 5.09 -10.40
N TRP A 95 6.96 4.11 -9.86
CA TRP A 95 5.54 3.93 -10.16
C TRP A 95 4.62 4.94 -9.47
N ALA A 96 5.11 5.73 -8.51
CA ALA A 96 4.36 6.75 -7.79
C ALA A 96 4.66 8.18 -8.28
N ALA A 97 5.62 8.34 -9.19
CA ALA A 97 5.95 9.65 -9.74
C ALA A 97 4.77 10.16 -10.60
N PRO A 98 4.32 11.40 -10.41
CA PRO A 98 3.31 11.99 -11.29
C PRO A 98 3.87 12.07 -12.71
N ALA A 99 2.99 11.84 -13.70
CA ALA A 99 3.32 11.88 -15.11
C ALA A 99 3.73 13.27 -15.60
#